data_AF-A0A553ULM6-F1
#
_entry.id   AF-A0A553ULM6-F1
#
_cell.length_a   1.000
_cell.length_b   1.000
_cell.length_c   1.000
_cell.angle_alpha   90.00
_cell.angle_beta   90.00
_cell.angle_gamma   90.00
#
_symmetry.space_group_name_H-M   'P 1'
#
loop_
_entity.id
_entity.type
_entity.pdbx_description
1 polymer ?
#
loop_
_entity_poly.entity_id
_entity_poly.type
_entity_poly.pdbx_seq_one_letter_code
_entity_poly.pdbx_strand_id
1 'polypeptide(L)'
;MKSLMTTEQLLQGLKHYRRIARQDLLRAAETPYPDAFRTHAEARRTLYGELEVYAAEHAPEDVIEYALSLYRVLPFATGTPENEYAEIKGRENGLENFFLMIALDPRTRRESRSQRPKLGAMLADAAQAPSDPSRSDVTA
;
A
#
# COMPACT_ATOMS: atom_id res chain seq x y z
N MET A 1 2.68 28.00 11.75
CA MET A 1 3.08 26.67 12.25
C MET A 1 2.07 25.67 11.72
N LYS A 2 2.47 24.71 10.87
CA LYS A 2 1.59 23.57 10.54
C LYS A 2 1.42 22.78 11.84
N SER A 3 0.20 22.72 12.36
CA SER A 3 -0.09 21.87 13.52
C SER A 3 0.27 20.43 13.13
N LEU A 4 1.20 19.82 13.85
CA LEU A 4 1.45 18.39 13.75
C LEU A 4 0.15 17.68 14.13
N MET A 5 -0.30 16.75 13.30
CA MET A 5 -1.49 15.96 13.57
C MET A 5 -1.21 15.08 14.80
N THR A 6 -2.12 15.07 15.78
CA THR A 6 -1.92 14.26 16.99
C THR A 6 -2.08 12.77 16.68
N THR A 7 -1.53 11.90 17.54
CA THR A 7 -1.75 10.44 17.42
C THR A 7 -3.23 10.06 17.42
N GLU A 8 -4.05 10.75 18.22
CA GLU A 8 -5.50 10.52 18.24
C GLU A 8 -6.17 10.88 16.91
N GLN A 9 -5.82 12.03 16.33
CA GLN A 9 -6.33 12.45 15.01
C GLN A 9 -5.86 11.49 13.91
N LEU A 10 -4.62 11.01 13.99
CA LEU A 10 -4.07 10.00 13.10
C LEU A 10 -4.87 8.70 13.14
N LEU A 11 -5.09 8.16 14.34
CA LEU A 11 -5.86 6.93 14.53
C LEU A 11 -7.32 7.10 14.07
N GLN A 12 -7.94 8.26 14.35
CA GLN A 12 -9.30 8.54 13.89
C GLN A 12 -9.38 8.60 12.35
N GLY A 13 -8.40 9.25 11.71
CA GLY A 13 -8.28 9.31 10.25
C GLY A 13 -8.11 7.93 9.64
N LEU A 14 -7.17 7.13 10.15
CA LEU A 14 -6.93 5.76 9.68
C LEU A 14 -8.19 4.88 9.81
N LYS A 15 -8.90 4.93 10.94
CA LYS A 15 -10.19 4.25 11.12
C LYS A 15 -11.24 4.71 10.11
N HIS A 16 -11.28 6.00 9.79
CA HIS A 16 -12.18 6.56 8.78
C HIS A 16 -11.88 6.02 7.38
N TYR A 17 -10.63 6.11 6.93
CA TYR A 17 -10.21 5.60 5.62
C TYR A 17 -10.36 4.08 5.49
N ARG A 18 -10.08 3.32 6.56
CA ARG A 18 -10.32 1.88 6.62
C ARG A 18 -11.80 1.52 6.45
N ARG A 19 -12.70 2.35 6.98
CA ARG A 19 -14.16 2.18 6.80
C ARG A 19 -14.58 2.46 5.37
N ILE A 20 -14.04 3.51 4.73
CA ILE A 20 -14.30 3.81 3.31
C ILE A 20 -13.85 2.63 2.44
N ALA A 21 -12.63 2.14 2.63
CA ALA A 21 -12.13 0.98 1.89
C ALA A 21 -13.00 -0.28 2.09
N ARG A 22 -13.55 -0.49 3.29
CA ARG A 22 -14.53 -1.56 3.55
C ARG A 22 -15.85 -1.35 2.78
N GLN A 23 -16.34 -0.11 2.69
CA GLN A 23 -17.54 0.18 1.91
C GLN A 23 -17.31 -0.10 0.43
N ASP A 24 -16.11 0.18 -0.10
CA ASP A 24 -15.78 -0.13 -1.48
C ASP A 24 -15.85 -1.64 -1.78
N LEU A 25 -15.48 -2.52 -0.84
CA LEU A 25 -15.66 -3.97 -1.02
C LEU A 25 -17.11 -4.36 -1.31
N LEU A 26 -18.08 -3.67 -0.70
CA LEU A 26 -19.51 -3.94 -0.88
C LEU A 26 -20.00 -3.52 -2.27
N ARG A 27 -19.29 -2.59 -2.92
CA ARG A 27 -19.63 -2.03 -4.23
C ARG A 27 -18.96 -2.75 -5.40
N ALA A 28 -18.07 -3.71 -5.12
CA ALA A 28 -17.26 -4.37 -6.14
C ALA A 28 -18.09 -4.96 -7.30
N ALA A 29 -19.26 -5.54 -7.00
CA ALA A 29 -20.14 -6.15 -8.00
C ALA A 29 -20.71 -5.15 -9.02
N GLU A 30 -20.66 -3.85 -8.74
CA GLU A 30 -21.14 -2.78 -9.62
C GLU A 30 -20.06 -2.27 -10.58
N THR A 31 -18.85 -2.82 -10.52
CA THR A 31 -17.68 -2.31 -11.26
C THR A 31 -17.34 -3.18 -12.48
N PRO A 32 -16.65 -2.64 -13.50
CA PRO A 32 -16.27 -3.42 -14.69
C PRO A 32 -15.36 -4.63 -14.40
N TYR A 33 -14.59 -4.58 -13.31
CA TYR A 33 -13.67 -5.65 -12.90
C TYR A 33 -13.83 -5.95 -11.40
N PRO A 34 -14.89 -6.68 -10.99
CA PRO A 34 -15.25 -6.85 -9.58
C PRO A 34 -14.12 -7.42 -8.71
N ASP A 35 -13.38 -8.41 -9.20
CA ASP A 35 -12.31 -9.05 -8.42
C ASP A 35 -11.09 -8.13 -8.26
N ALA A 36 -10.72 -7.40 -9.31
CA ALA A 36 -9.67 -6.39 -9.22
C ALA A 36 -10.08 -5.27 -8.27
N PHE A 37 -11.33 -4.79 -8.35
CA PHE A 37 -11.84 -3.76 -7.45
C PHE A 37 -11.84 -4.22 -5.99
N ARG A 38 -12.28 -5.45 -5.72
CA ARG A 38 -12.23 -6.07 -4.39
C ARG A 38 -10.79 -6.15 -3.88
N THR A 39 -9.87 -6.62 -4.71
CA THR A 39 -8.45 -6.75 -4.37
C THR A 39 -7.84 -5.38 -4.04
N HIS A 40 -8.13 -4.37 -4.85
CA HIS A 40 -7.69 -3.00 -4.63
C HIS A 40 -8.23 -2.41 -3.32
N ALA A 41 -9.52 -2.59 -3.04
CA ALA A 41 -10.15 -2.14 -1.81
C ALA A 41 -9.60 -2.86 -0.56
N GLU A 42 -9.39 -4.17 -0.63
CA GLU A 42 -8.82 -4.95 0.48
C GLU A 42 -7.36 -4.55 0.75
N ALA A 43 -6.58 -4.29 -0.30
CA ALA A 43 -5.20 -3.81 -0.17
C ALA A 43 -5.13 -2.47 0.59
N ARG A 44 -6.02 -1.52 0.28
CA ARG A 44 -6.15 -0.27 1.05
C ARG A 44 -6.56 -0.51 2.49
N ARG A 45 -7.59 -1.33 2.70
CA ARG A 45 -8.11 -1.65 4.04
C ARG A 45 -7.06 -2.31 4.92
N THR A 46 -6.27 -3.21 4.36
CA THR A 46 -5.17 -3.91 5.03
C THR A 46 -4.07 -2.92 5.40
N LEU A 47 -3.61 -2.10 4.45
CA LEU A 47 -2.63 -1.06 4.70
C LEU A 47 -3.06 -0.10 5.82
N TYR A 48 -4.31 0.39 5.80
CA TYR A 48 -4.78 1.29 6.86
C TYR A 48 -4.83 0.59 8.23
N GLY A 49 -5.11 -0.71 8.26
CA GLY A 49 -5.03 -1.51 9.49
C GLY A 49 -3.59 -1.66 9.99
N GLU A 50 -2.64 -1.89 9.09
CA GLU A 50 -1.21 -1.96 9.39
C GLU A 50 -0.69 -0.63 9.98
N LEU A 51 -1.03 0.49 9.34
CA LEU A 51 -0.70 1.83 9.85
C LEU A 51 -1.39 2.13 11.18
N GLU A 52 -2.63 1.67 11.38
CA GLU A 52 -3.37 1.85 12.63
C GLU A 52 -2.70 1.11 13.79
N VAL A 53 -2.27 -0.14 13.57
CA VAL A 53 -1.52 -0.93 14.55
C VAL A 53 -0.19 -0.26 14.87
N TYR A 54 0.58 0.16 13.85
CA TYR A 54 1.86 0.84 14.06
C TYR A 54 1.68 2.17 14.82
N ALA A 55 0.67 2.97 14.45
CA ALA A 55 0.36 4.25 15.09
C ALA A 55 -0.13 4.15 16.55
N ALA A 56 -0.59 2.97 16.99
CA ALA A 56 -0.98 2.78 18.37
C ALA A 56 0.22 2.77 19.35
N GLU A 57 1.41 2.49 18.84
CA GLU A 57 2.63 2.28 19.63
C GLU A 57 3.73 3.33 19.35
N HIS A 58 3.57 4.14 18.30
CA HIS A 58 4.63 5.03 17.80
C HIS A 58 4.18 6.49 17.69
N ALA A 59 5.15 7.41 17.65
CA ALA A 59 4.86 8.82 17.42
C ALA A 59 4.40 9.06 15.97
N PRO A 60 3.60 10.10 15.69
CA PRO A 60 3.11 10.38 14.35
C PRO A 60 4.22 10.45 13.29
N GLU A 61 5.37 11.03 13.63
CA GLU A 61 6.53 11.15 12.74
C GLU A 61 7.08 9.78 12.33
N ASP A 62 7.13 8.82 13.25
CA ASP A 62 7.58 7.45 12.97
C ASP A 62 6.59 6.72 12.06
N VAL A 63 5.28 6.97 12.22
CA VAL A 63 4.24 6.41 11.35
C VAL A 63 4.37 6.96 9.93
N ILE A 64 4.71 8.23 9.79
CA ILE A 64 4.95 8.87 8.48
C ILE A 64 6.16 8.23 7.81
N GLU A 65 7.28 8.07 8.53
CA GLU A 65 8.47 7.44 7.98
C GLU A 65 8.21 5.97 7.61
N TYR A 66 7.46 5.25 8.45
CA TYR A 66 7.02 3.88 8.15
C TYR A 66 6.22 3.83 6.85
N ALA A 67 5.21 4.68 6.69
CA ALA A 67 4.42 4.77 5.46
C ALA A 67 5.29 5.15 4.23
N LEU A 68 6.27 6.04 4.38
CA LEU A 68 7.21 6.39 3.32
C LEU A 68 8.13 5.21 2.95
N SER A 69 8.52 4.37 3.92
CA SER A 69 9.31 3.16 3.65
C SER A 69 8.51 2.13 2.83
N LEU A 70 7.24 1.90 3.19
CA LEU A 70 6.31 1.05 2.43
C LEU A 70 6.10 1.60 1.01
N TYR A 71 6.02 2.93 0.87
CA TYR A 71 5.84 3.57 -0.42
C TYR A 71 7.06 3.41 -1.33
N ARG A 72 8.27 3.54 -0.79
CA ARG A 72 9.54 3.45 -1.55
C ARG A 72 9.77 2.07 -2.16
N VAL A 73 9.33 1.00 -1.50
CA VAL A 73 9.49 -0.37 -2.01
C VAL A 73 8.39 -0.78 -3.00
N LEU A 74 7.33 0.01 -3.13
CA LEU A 74 6.18 -0.34 -3.97
C LEU A 74 6.48 -0.04 -5.45
N PRO A 75 6.38 -1.03 -6.36
CA PRO A 75 6.72 -0.81 -7.77
C PRO A 75 5.73 0.10 -8.48
N PHE A 76 6.20 0.75 -9.56
CA PHE A 76 5.33 1.50 -10.46
C PHE A 76 4.53 0.57 -11.37
N ALA A 77 3.23 0.42 -11.09
CA ALA A 77 2.29 -0.27 -11.96
C ALA A 77 1.58 0.67 -12.96
N THR A 78 2.00 1.93 -13.07
CA THR A 78 1.44 2.90 -14.02
C THR A 78 1.59 2.41 -15.46
N GLY A 79 0.55 2.62 -16.28
CA GLY A 79 0.53 2.20 -17.68
C GLY A 79 0.09 0.75 -17.90
N THR A 80 -0.17 -0.01 -16.83
CA THR A 80 -0.80 -1.35 -16.91
C THR A 80 -2.34 -1.24 -16.89
N PRO A 81 -3.07 -2.18 -17.50
CA PRO A 81 -4.54 -2.22 -17.48
C PRO A 81 -5.13 -2.12 -16.07
N GLU A 82 -6.27 -1.46 -15.91
CA GLU A 82 -6.88 -1.17 -14.59
C GLU A 82 -7.04 -2.43 -13.71
N ASN A 83 -7.41 -3.55 -14.31
CA ASN A 83 -7.63 -4.82 -13.64
C ASN A 83 -6.35 -5.59 -13.28
N GLU A 84 -5.19 -5.16 -13.77
CA GLU A 84 -3.91 -5.77 -13.46
C GLU A 84 -3.23 -5.10 -12.27
N TYR A 85 -2.46 -5.89 -11.51
CA TYR A 85 -1.70 -5.44 -10.34
C TYR A 85 -2.56 -4.67 -9.33
N ALA A 86 -3.82 -5.06 -9.18
CA ALA A 86 -4.82 -4.38 -8.35
C ALA A 86 -4.38 -4.22 -6.89
N GLU A 87 -3.65 -5.19 -6.35
CA GLU A 87 -3.08 -5.11 -5.00
C GLU A 87 -2.03 -3.99 -4.89
N ILE A 88 -1.05 -3.94 -5.81
CA ILE A 88 -0.02 -2.91 -5.86
C ILE A 88 -0.66 -1.53 -6.00
N LYS A 89 -1.60 -1.39 -6.96
CA LYS A 89 -2.34 -0.13 -7.18
C LYS A 89 -3.17 0.27 -5.95
N GLY A 90 -3.78 -0.70 -5.27
CA GLY A 90 -4.51 -0.49 -4.03
C GLY A 90 -3.61 0.03 -2.92
N ARG A 91 -2.46 -0.61 -2.68
CA ARG A 91 -1.48 -0.14 -1.68
C ARG A 91 -0.97 1.26 -2.02
N GLU A 92 -0.66 1.53 -3.30
CA GLU A 92 -0.26 2.86 -3.77
C GLU A 92 -1.35 3.89 -3.46
N ASN A 93 -2.58 3.64 -3.89
CA ASN A 93 -3.71 4.53 -3.64
C ASN A 93 -3.93 4.77 -2.13
N GLY A 94 -3.78 3.71 -1.33
CA GLY A 94 -3.87 3.78 0.12
C GLY A 94 -2.86 4.73 0.75
N LEU A 95 -1.58 4.59 0.37
CA LEU A 95 -0.47 5.43 0.84
C LEU A 95 -0.62 6.88 0.34
N GLU A 96 -0.99 7.08 -0.91
CA GLU A 96 -1.19 8.42 -1.48
C GLU A 96 -2.33 9.17 -0.76
N ASN A 97 -3.43 8.48 -0.46
CA ASN A 97 -4.53 9.03 0.34
C ASN A 97 -4.11 9.32 1.78
N PHE A 98 -3.29 8.47 2.39
CA PHE A 98 -2.72 8.71 3.71
C PHE A 98 -1.86 9.99 3.73
N PHE A 99 -0.99 10.18 2.73
CA PHE A 99 -0.17 11.39 2.62
C PHE A 99 -1.00 12.66 2.43
N LEU A 100 -2.12 12.58 1.72
CA LEU A 100 -3.08 13.68 1.61
C LEU A 100 -3.75 13.97 2.96
N MET A 101 -4.19 12.93 3.67
CA MET A 101 -4.84 13.05 4.99
C MET A 101 -3.95 13.79 6.00
N ILE A 102 -2.65 13.49 6.03
CA ILE A 102 -1.69 14.13 6.96
C ILE A 102 -1.09 15.44 6.43
N ALA A 103 -1.52 15.90 5.25
CA ALA A 103 -0.95 17.05 4.55
C ALA A 103 0.59 17.01 4.40
N LEU A 104 1.11 15.82 4.03
CA LEU A 104 2.54 15.60 3.83
C LEU A 104 3.12 16.61 2.85
N ASP A 105 4.34 17.07 3.11
CA ASP A 105 5.00 18.01 2.22
C ASP A 105 5.15 17.43 0.80
N PRO A 106 4.74 18.16 -0.26
CA PRO A 106 4.82 17.68 -1.63
C PRO A 106 6.24 17.33 -2.08
N ARG A 107 7.29 17.95 -1.53
CA ARG A 107 8.68 17.63 -1.87
C ARG A 107 9.05 16.25 -1.34
N THR A 108 8.81 15.97 -0.06
CA THR A 108 9.07 14.67 0.57
C THR A 108 8.34 13.53 -0.16
N ARG A 109 7.08 13.77 -0.53
CA ARG A 109 6.28 12.83 -1.33
C ARG A 109 6.91 12.56 -2.70
N ARG A 110 7.31 13.61 -3.42
CA ARG A 110 7.95 13.48 -4.75
C ARG A 110 9.29 12.75 -4.67
N GLU A 111 10.09 13.05 -3.66
CA GLU A 111 11.38 12.40 -3.43
C GLU A 111 11.20 10.90 -3.18
N SER A 112 10.31 10.53 -2.25
CA SER A 112 10.00 9.12 -1.97
C SER A 112 9.45 8.39 -3.19
N ARG A 113 8.62 9.07 -4.00
CA ARG A 113 8.12 8.52 -5.27
C ARG A 113 9.24 8.22 -6.25
N SER A 114 10.26 9.09 -6.34
CA SER A 114 11.37 8.91 -7.29
C SER A 114 12.25 7.69 -7.01
N GLN A 115 12.22 7.18 -5.77
CA GLN A 115 13.00 6.02 -5.33
C GLN A 115 12.31 4.68 -5.62
N ARG A 116 11.04 4.71 -6.07
CA ARG A 116 10.26 3.50 -6.30
C ARG A 116 10.79 2.66 -7.48
N PRO A 117 10.83 1.33 -7.35
CA PRO A 117 11.29 0.47 -8.42
C PRO A 117 10.31 0.44 -9.60
N LYS A 118 10.83 0.15 -10.80
CA LYS A 118 9.98 -0.16 -11.96
C LYS A 118 9.42 -1.57 -11.81
N LEU A 119 8.16 -1.78 -12.16
CA LEU A 119 7.52 -3.10 -12.10
C LEU A 119 8.29 -4.17 -12.90
N GLY A 120 8.76 -3.83 -14.10
CA GLY A 120 9.53 -4.74 -14.94
C GLY A 120 10.84 -5.25 -14.31
N ALA A 121 11.48 -4.44 -13.45
CA ALA A 121 12.68 -4.87 -12.72
C ALA A 121 12.34 -5.94 -11.67
N MET A 122 11.23 -5.79 -10.94
CA MET A 122 10.80 -6.80 -9.98
C MET A 122 10.37 -8.11 -10.64
N LEU A 123 9.69 -8.05 -11.79
CA LEU A 123 9.29 -9.25 -12.52
C LEU A 123 10.51 -10.01 -13.07
N ALA A 124 11.56 -9.29 -13.48
CA ALA A 124 12.82 -9.90 -13.89
C ALA A 124 13.55 -10.57 -12.70
N ASP A 125 13.63 -9.90 -11.54
CA ASP A 125 14.24 -10.47 -10.33
C ASP A 125 13.50 -11.72 -9.85
N ALA A 126 12.16 -11.73 -9.90
CA ALA A 126 11.34 -12.89 -9.54
C ALA A 126 11.55 -14.08 -10.50
N ALA A 127 11.77 -13.83 -11.79
CA ALA A 127 12.08 -14.86 -12.78
C ALA A 127 13.52 -15.41 -12.63
N GLN A 128 14.42 -14.64 -12.00
CA GLN A 128 15.81 -15.02 -11.75
C GLN A 128 16.02 -15.74 -10.41
N ALA A 129 14.99 -15.83 -9.55
CA ALA A 129 15.08 -16.55 -8.29
C ALA A 129 15.37 -18.03 -8.54
N PRO A 130 16.40 -18.63 -7.90
CA PRO A 130 16.72 -20.03 -8.10
C PRO A 130 15.52 -20.89 -7.70
N SER A 131 14.99 -21.64 -8.67
CA SER A 131 14.11 -22.77 -8.38
C SER A 131 14.98 -23.82 -7.70
N ASP A 132 14.97 -23.85 -6.37
CA ASP A 132 15.69 -24.85 -5.61
C ASP A 132 15.12 -26.25 -5.95
N PRO A 133 15.83 -27.11 -6.70
CA PRO A 133 15.36 -28.46 -7.00
C PRO A 133 15.72 -29.44 -5.88
N SER A 134 16.29 -28.99 -4.75
CA SER A 134 16.77 -29.85 -3.67
C SER A 134 15.67 -30.34 -2.72
N ARG A 135 14.67 -31.04 -3.24
CA ARG A 135 13.92 -32.06 -2.50
C ARG A 135 13.61 -33.23 -3.43
N SER A 136 14.65 -33.87 -3.94
CA SER A 136 14.57 -35.24 -4.44
C SER A 136 14.58 -36.22 -3.27
N ASP A 137 13.52 -37.03 -3.22
CA ASP A 137 13.49 -38.43 -2.81
C ASP A 137 14.15 -38.84 -1.49
N VAL A 138 13.32 -38.90 -0.44
CA VAL A 138 13.43 -39.98 0.54
C VAL A 138 12.13 -40.78 0.48
N THR A 139 12.04 -41.64 -0.53
CA THR A 139 11.13 -42.79 -0.51
C THR A 139 11.76 -43.87 0.37
N ALA A 140 10.89 -44.46 1.19
CA ALA A 140 11.13 -45.40 2.27
C ALA A 140 11.87 -46.68 1.88
#